data_AF-A0A963EFX0-F1
#
_entry.id   AF-A0A963EFX0-F1
#
_cell.length_a   1.000
_cell.length_b   1.000
_cell.length_c   1.000
_cell.angle_alpha   90.00
_cell.angle_beta   90.00
_cell.angle_gamma   90.00
#
_symmetry.space_group_name_H-M   'P 1'
#
loop_
_entity.id
_entity.type
_entity.pdbx_description
1 polymer ?
#
loop_
_entity_poly.entity_id
_entity_poly.type
_entity_poly.pdbx_seq_one_letter_code
_entity_poly.pdbx_strand_id
1 'polypeptide(L)'
;QGVDWRLGAWRGVAGPEGLPQEVVDKVVPLLEKIHASDEFRDFMNGRGFGMVFEGPEGYRQFMADSNEALGSVMTKLGLAK
;
A
#
# COMPACT_ATOMS: atom_id res chain seq x y z
N GLN A 1 -4.83 -6.22 28.14
CA GLN A 1 -5.15 -4.99 27.39
C GLN A 1 -4.88 -5.29 25.92
N GLY A 2 -5.93 -5.25 25.09
CA GLY A 2 -5.88 -5.70 23.71
C GLY A 2 -5.18 -4.66 22.84
N VAL A 3 -4.29 -5.11 21.97
CA VAL A 3 -3.73 -4.27 20.92
C VAL A 3 -4.91 -3.86 20.02
N ASP A 4 -5.19 -2.57 19.88
CA ASP A 4 -6.14 -2.08 18.87
C ASP A 4 -5.38 -2.01 17.55
N TRP A 5 -5.32 -3.15 16.85
CA TRP A 5 -4.70 -3.25 15.53
C TRP A 5 -5.72 -3.78 14.53
N ARG A 6 -5.74 -3.19 13.34
CA ARG A 6 -6.56 -3.63 12.22
C ARG A 6 -5.65 -4.17 11.13
N LEU A 7 -5.76 -5.46 10.84
CA LEU A 7 -5.10 -6.07 9.70
C LEU A 7 -6.02 -6.00 8.49
N GLY A 8 -5.74 -5.08 7.59
CA GLY A 8 -6.39 -5.02 6.27
C GLY A 8 -5.48 -5.63 5.21
N ALA A 9 -6.06 -6.40 4.29
CA ALA A 9 -5.36 -6.69 3.04
C ALA A 9 -5.25 -5.40 2.22
N TRP A 10 -4.05 -5.09 1.75
CA TRP A 10 -3.77 -3.95 0.89
C TRP A 10 -3.16 -4.41 -0.43
N ARG A 11 -3.18 -3.54 -1.43
CA ARG A 11 -2.55 -3.75 -2.73
C ARG A 11 -1.74 -2.52 -3.09
N GLY A 12 -0.59 -2.72 -3.73
CA GLY A 12 0.25 -1.63 -4.20
C GLY A 12 1.16 -2.06 -5.33
N VAL A 13 1.85 -1.10 -5.95
CA VAL A 13 2.80 -1.30 -7.05
C VAL A 13 4.17 -0.85 -6.59
N ALA A 14 5.17 -1.71 -6.74
CA ALA A 14 6.56 -1.41 -6.40
C ALA A 14 7.47 -1.72 -7.59
N GLY A 15 8.51 -0.89 -7.76
CA GLY A 15 9.60 -1.14 -8.69
C GLY A 15 10.78 -1.83 -8.02
N PRO A 16 11.72 -2.41 -8.79
CA PRO A 16 12.97 -2.95 -8.25
C PRO A 16 13.86 -1.84 -7.66
N GLU A 17 14.81 -2.24 -6.81
CA GLU A 17 15.87 -1.35 -6.35
C GLU A 17 16.68 -0.82 -7.55
N GLY A 18 17.03 0.47 -7.51
CA GLY A 18 17.76 1.13 -8.60
C GLY A 18 16.93 1.41 -9.86
N LEU A 19 15.60 1.32 -9.79
CA LEU A 19 14.74 1.70 -10.91
C LEU A 19 15.04 3.15 -11.36
N PRO A 20 15.30 3.39 -12.66
CA PRO A 20 15.58 4.74 -13.15
C PRO A 20 14.43 5.71 -12.86
N GLN A 21 14.78 6.92 -12.41
CA GLN A 21 13.80 7.95 -12.04
C GLN A 21 12.86 8.28 -13.22
N GLU A 22 13.37 8.28 -14.45
CA GLU A 22 12.55 8.50 -15.65
C GLU A 22 11.40 7.50 -15.83
N VAL A 23 11.53 6.28 -15.29
CA VAL A 23 10.46 5.28 -15.33
C VAL A 23 9.43 5.61 -14.26
N VAL A 24 9.87 5.99 -13.06
CA VAL A 24 8.99 6.44 -11.97
C VAL A 24 8.16 7.63 -12.42
N ASP A 25 8.80 8.62 -13.03
CA ASP A 25 8.16 9.86 -13.50
C ASP A 25 7.12 9.61 -14.60
N LYS A 26 7.26 8.53 -15.37
CA LYS A 26 6.27 8.12 -16.38
C LYS A 26 5.13 7.29 -15.78
N VAL A 27 5.45 6.35 -14.90
CA VAL A 27 4.49 5.35 -14.42
C VAL A 27 3.58 5.90 -13.32
N VAL A 28 4.12 6.68 -12.38
CA VAL A 28 3.33 7.19 -11.24
C VAL A 28 2.13 8.03 -11.69
N PRO A 29 2.26 8.99 -12.63
CA PRO A 29 1.10 9.75 -13.11
C PRO A 29 0.09 8.89 -13.88
N LEU A 30 0.53 7.81 -14.54
CA LEU A 30 -0.37 6.88 -15.20
C LEU A 30 -1.19 6.08 -14.19
N LEU A 31 -0.55 5.61 -13.11
CA LEU A 31 -1.25 4.92 -12.01
C LEU A 31 -2.26 5.84 -11.33
N GLU A 32 -1.93 7.12 -11.13
CA GLU A 32 -2.87 8.11 -10.58
C GLU A 32 -4.08 8.30 -11.50
N LYS A 33 -3.85 8.44 -12.82
CA LYS A 33 -4.93 8.52 -13.82
C LYS A 33 -5.82 7.28 -13.83
N ILE A 34 -5.22 6.09 -13.74
CA ILE A 34 -5.98 4.82 -13.66
C ILE A 34 -6.80 4.80 -12.37
N HIS A 35 -6.21 5.13 -11.23
CA HIS A 35 -6.91 5.21 -9.95
C HIS A 35 -8.10 6.20 -9.99
N ALA A 36 -7.95 7.30 -10.71
CA ALA A 36 -8.99 8.31 -10.88
C ALA A 36 -10.08 7.92 -11.92
N SER A 37 -9.85 6.89 -12.73
CA SER A 37 -10.77 6.50 -13.80
C SER A 37 -12.03 5.81 -13.26
N ASP A 38 -13.19 6.16 -13.81
CA ASP A 38 -14.48 5.59 -13.39
C ASP A 38 -14.51 4.06 -13.55
N GLU A 39 -13.96 3.53 -14.65
CA GLU A 39 -13.88 2.09 -14.91
C GLU A 39 -13.14 1.35 -13.79
N PHE A 40 -11.98 1.85 -13.37
CA PHE A 40 -11.22 1.23 -12.29
C PHE A 40 -11.93 1.38 -10.95
N ARG A 41 -12.54 2.54 -10.68
CA ARG A 41 -13.28 2.80 -9.45
C ARG A 41 -14.48 1.88 -9.31
N ASP A 42 -15.25 1.71 -10.37
CA ASP A 42 -16.41 0.81 -10.41
C ASP A 42 -15.97 -0.65 -10.24
N PHE A 43 -14.90 -1.06 -10.92
CA PHE A 43 -14.33 -2.40 -10.78
C PHE A 43 -13.92 -2.73 -9.34
N MET A 44 -13.30 -1.78 -8.65
CA MET A 44 -12.83 -1.94 -7.27
C MET A 44 -13.99 -1.91 -6.27
N ASN A 45 -14.90 -0.94 -6.41
CA ASN A 45 -16.10 -0.82 -5.58
C ASN A 45 -17.01 -2.04 -5.71
N GLY A 46 -17.19 -2.57 -6.93
CA GLY A 46 -17.97 -3.79 -7.18
C GLY A 46 -17.45 -5.04 -6.49
N ARG A 47 -16.20 -5.01 -5.99
CA ARG A 47 -15.57 -6.09 -5.21
C ARG A 47 -15.43 -5.75 -3.72
N GLY A 48 -15.96 -4.61 -3.28
CA GLY A 48 -15.87 -4.14 -1.90
C GLY A 48 -14.47 -3.69 -1.50
N PHE A 49 -13.60 -3.35 -2.45
CA PHE A 49 -12.27 -2.84 -2.13
C PHE A 49 -12.31 -1.34 -1.82
N GLY A 50 -11.64 -0.95 -0.74
CA GLY A 50 -11.27 0.45 -0.53
C GLY A 50 -10.25 0.89 -1.57
N MET A 51 -10.26 2.17 -1.91
CA MET A 51 -9.28 2.78 -2.80
C MET A 51 -8.59 3.94 -2.09
N VAL A 52 -7.27 3.90 -2.14
CA VAL A 52 -6.37 4.93 -1.66
C VAL A 52 -5.26 5.05 -2.68
N PHE A 53 -4.87 6.27 -3.02
CA PHE A 53 -3.67 6.53 -3.80
C PHE A 53 -2.72 7.34 -2.93
N GLU A 54 -1.65 6.69 -2.52
CA GLU A 54 -0.50 7.34 -1.92
C GLU A 54 0.61 7.32 -2.97
N GLY A 55 1.13 8.50 -3.34
CA GLY A 55 2.27 8.59 -4.24
C GLY A 55 3.52 7.88 -3.68
N PRO A 56 4.66 7.90 -4.38
CA PRO A 56 5.83 7.11 -3.99
C PRO A 56 6.29 7.29 -2.54
N GLU A 57 6.24 8.52 -2.02
CA GLU A 57 6.63 8.80 -0.64
C GLU A 57 5.61 8.31 0.38
N GLY A 58 4.32 8.59 0.16
CA GLY A 58 3.25 8.11 1.04
C GLY A 58 3.20 6.57 1.08
N TYR A 59 3.43 5.91 -0.06
CA TYR A 59 3.51 4.46 -0.12
C TYR A 59 4.74 3.91 0.63
N ARG A 60 5.91 4.59 0.54
CA ARG A 60 7.08 4.24 1.35
C ARG A 60 6.79 4.32 2.85
N GLN A 61 6.16 5.40 3.29
CA GLN A 61 5.79 5.58 4.70
C GLN A 61 4.79 4.50 5.15
N PHE A 62 3.74 4.25 4.37
CA PHE A 62 2.76 3.20 4.66
C PHE A 62 3.42 1.81 4.83
N MET A 63 4.39 1.48 3.97
CA MET A 63 5.12 0.22 4.05
C MET A 63 5.97 0.13 5.32
N ALA A 64 6.65 1.22 5.71
CA ALA A 64 7.43 1.28 6.94
C ALA A 64 6.53 1.09 8.19
N ASP A 65 5.41 1.82 8.25
CA ASP A 65 4.45 1.76 9.34
C ASP A 65 3.80 0.36 9.43
N SER A 66 3.44 -0.22 8.29
CA SER A 66 2.87 -1.57 8.22
C SER A 66 3.85 -2.63 8.71
N ASN A 67 5.13 -2.50 8.35
CA ASN A 67 6.19 -3.40 8.79
C ASN A 67 6.41 -3.31 10.31
N GLU A 68 6.47 -2.09 10.86
CA GLU A 68 6.62 -1.89 12.31
C GLU A 68 5.42 -2.43 13.08
N ALA A 69 4.20 -2.11 12.64
CA ALA A 69 2.97 -2.56 13.29
C ALA A 69 2.88 -4.09 13.29
N LEU A 70 3.13 -4.74 12.15
CA LEU A 70 3.14 -6.19 12.06
C LEU A 70 4.24 -6.82 12.91
N GLY A 71 5.46 -6.29 12.88
CA GLY A 71 6.56 -6.77 13.71
C GLY A 71 6.22 -6.70 15.21
N SER A 72 5.69 -5.57 15.67
CA SER A 72 5.27 -5.38 17.06
C SER A 72 4.19 -6.39 17.48
N VAL A 73 3.20 -6.63 16.61
CA VAL A 73 2.13 -7.62 16.86
C VAL A 73 2.71 -9.03 16.90
N MET A 74 3.55 -9.40 15.94
CA MET A 74 4.16 -10.74 15.89
C MET A 74 5.03 -11.02 17.11
N THR A 75 5.84 -10.06 17.57
CA THR A 75 6.63 -10.20 18.80
C THR A 75 5.74 -10.32 20.03
N LYS A 76 4.70 -9.47 20.17
CA LYS A 76 3.75 -9.54 21.31
C LYS A 76 2.98 -10.85 21.36
N LEU A 77 2.70 -11.46 20.22
CA LEU A 77 2.04 -12.76 20.11
C LEU A 77 3.02 -13.95 20.17
N GLY A 78 4.33 -13.71 20.28
CA GLY A 78 5.36 -14.76 20.33
C GLY A 78 5.60 -15.49 19.01
N LEU A 79 5.16 -14.92 17.89
CA LEU A 79 5.29 -15.47 16.53
C LEU A 79 6.60 -15.07 15.84
N ALA A 80 7.26 -14.04 16.35
CA ALA A 80 8.61 -13.62 15.96
C ALA A 80 9.46 -13.42 17.23
N LYS A 81 10.75 -13.77 17.16
CA LYS A 81 11.75 -13.50 18.20
C LYS A 81 12.53 -12.25 17.86
#